data_AF-Q68WR3-F1
#
_entry.id   AF-Q68WR3-F1
#
_cell.length_a   1.000
_cell.length_b   1.000
_cell.length_c   1.000
_cell.angle_alpha   90.00
_cell.angle_beta   90.00
_cell.angle_gamma   90.00
#
_symmetry.space_group_name_H-M   'P 1'
#
loop_
_entity.id
_entity.type
_entity.pdbx_description
1 polymer ?
#
loop_
_entity_poly.entity_id
_entity_poly.type
_entity_poly.pdbx_seq_one_letter_code
_entity_poly.pdbx_strand_id
1 'polypeptide(L)'
;MINSIRIGTRNSTLALIQTNLVIAQIKQFFPDINCEIVPIITSGDLIQNKPLYDIGGKALFLKEIEQALLDKKIDLAVHSLKDIPGRIPVDLVIAAVLEREDPRDVLVCLNYKSIETLPQNAVIGSSAVRRKAFIKKIRPDLNIKVFRGNVDSRIKKLMTGEVDATILSYAGLKRLNAFNKKYCHLIEYSQILPCVGQGVIAVEIRKDDNAMFNICNQINHIPTFELIKPERAFLEHLDANCSTPIGAYSQYLDAYNIQTDFMLGKLDCNKIIFQTEITNINTSRECGIKAAKMMLAQQ
;
A
#
# COMPACT_ATOMS: atom_id res chain seq x y z
N MET A 1 11.71 2.98 -32.45
CA MET A 1 10.75 2.33 -31.54
C MET A 1 11.52 1.75 -30.36
N ILE A 2 10.88 1.68 -29.19
CA ILE A 2 11.45 1.01 -28.02
C ILE A 2 11.27 -0.48 -28.25
N ASN A 3 12.36 -1.25 -28.32
CA ASN A 3 12.29 -2.69 -28.56
C ASN A 3 12.39 -3.50 -27.26
N SER A 4 12.91 -2.88 -26.19
CA SER A 4 12.98 -3.51 -24.88
C SER A 4 12.89 -2.48 -23.77
N ILE A 5 12.35 -2.90 -22.62
CA ILE A 5 12.28 -2.14 -21.38
C ILE A 5 12.79 -3.00 -20.22
N ARG A 6 13.58 -2.40 -19.34
CA ARG A 6 14.07 -2.99 -18.09
C ARG A 6 13.17 -2.54 -16.95
N ILE A 7 12.56 -3.48 -16.26
CA ILE A 7 11.53 -3.24 -15.25
C ILE A 7 12.09 -3.58 -13.88
N GLY A 8 12.38 -2.54 -13.09
CA GLY A 8 12.82 -2.70 -11.71
C GLY A 8 11.69 -3.16 -10.79
N THR A 9 11.99 -4.11 -9.92
CA THR A 9 11.05 -4.57 -8.90
C THR A 9 11.78 -5.21 -7.73
N ARG A 10 11.13 -5.32 -6.58
CA ARG A 10 11.69 -6.09 -5.46
C ARG A 10 11.74 -7.58 -5.80
N ASN A 11 12.73 -8.29 -5.29
CA ASN A 11 12.89 -9.73 -5.55
C ASN A 11 11.91 -10.64 -4.74
N SER A 12 10.83 -10.09 -4.20
CA SER A 12 9.82 -10.91 -3.47
C SER A 12 8.82 -11.52 -4.46
N THR A 13 8.29 -12.71 -4.15
CA THR A 13 7.29 -13.39 -4.98
C THR A 13 6.09 -12.48 -5.30
N LEU A 14 5.58 -11.73 -4.31
CA LEU A 14 4.47 -10.81 -4.53
C LEU A 14 4.85 -9.68 -5.48
N ALA A 15 6.05 -9.11 -5.33
CA ALA A 15 6.51 -8.03 -6.20
C ALA A 15 6.69 -8.52 -7.65
N LEU A 16 7.29 -9.69 -7.86
CA LEU A 16 7.42 -10.31 -9.18
C LEU A 16 6.05 -10.59 -9.82
N ILE A 17 5.06 -11.06 -9.06
CA ILE A 17 3.69 -11.26 -9.57
C ILE A 17 3.09 -9.92 -10.02
N GLN A 18 3.21 -8.87 -9.20
CA GLN A 18 2.71 -7.54 -9.56
C GLN A 18 3.41 -6.98 -10.80
N THR A 19 4.72 -7.20 -10.93
CA THR A 19 5.47 -6.83 -12.12
C THR A 19 4.99 -7.57 -13.36
N ASN A 20 4.71 -8.87 -13.26
CA ASN A 20 4.13 -9.62 -14.37
C ASN A 20 2.73 -9.13 -14.76
N LEU A 21 1.92 -8.63 -13.81
CA LEU A 21 0.64 -7.99 -14.13
C LEU A 21 0.83 -6.70 -14.93
N VAL A 22 1.83 -5.88 -14.59
CA VAL A 22 2.18 -4.68 -15.37
C VAL A 22 2.69 -5.07 -16.76
N ILE A 23 3.56 -6.08 -16.86
CA ILE A 23 4.05 -6.60 -18.15
C ILE A 23 2.90 -7.08 -19.03
N ALA A 24 1.93 -7.81 -18.47
CA ALA A 24 0.77 -8.26 -19.21
C ALA A 24 -0.04 -7.08 -19.79
N GLN A 25 -0.21 -6.01 -19.02
CA GLN A 25 -0.86 -4.78 -19.51
C GLN A 25 -0.04 -4.10 -20.61
N ILE A 26 1.28 -3.98 -20.44
CA ILE A 26 2.17 -3.42 -21.48
C ILE A 26 2.07 -4.24 -22.77
N LYS A 27 2.12 -5.57 -22.68
CA LYS A 27 2.05 -6.48 -23.83
C LYS A 27 0.71 -6.45 -24.56
N GLN A 28 -0.38 -6.05 -23.90
CA GLN A 28 -1.67 -5.87 -24.55
C GLN A 28 -1.66 -4.72 -25.58
N PHE A 29 -0.93 -3.63 -25.28
CA PHE A 29 -0.83 -2.47 -26.18
C PHE A 29 0.43 -2.50 -27.06
N PHE A 30 1.48 -3.15 -26.58
CA PHE A 30 2.80 -3.20 -27.22
C PHE A 30 3.35 -4.64 -27.24
N PRO A 31 2.77 -5.54 -28.07
CA PRO A 31 3.10 -6.96 -28.05
C PRO A 31 4.59 -7.25 -28.35
N ASP A 32 5.22 -6.41 -29.17
CA ASP A 32 6.60 -6.61 -29.63
C ASP A 32 7.67 -6.08 -28.65
N ILE A 33 7.31 -5.30 -27.62
CA ILE A 33 8.28 -4.76 -26.66
C ILE A 33 8.77 -5.87 -25.74
N ASN A 34 10.06 -6.21 -25.77
CA ASN A 34 10.65 -7.15 -24.82
C ASN A 34 10.72 -6.55 -23.40
N CYS A 35 10.05 -7.17 -22.43
CA CYS A 35 10.03 -6.71 -21.05
C CYS A 35 10.99 -7.56 -20.20
N GLU A 36 12.12 -6.99 -19.81
CA GLU A 36 13.11 -7.63 -18.94
C GLU A 36 12.83 -7.25 -17.49
N ILE A 37 12.62 -8.23 -16.61
CA ILE A 37 12.52 -7.96 -15.17
C ILE A 37 13.92 -7.84 -14.59
N VAL A 38 14.18 -6.76 -13.86
CA VAL A 38 15.42 -6.52 -13.12
C VAL A 38 15.10 -6.56 -11.62
N PRO A 39 15.25 -7.72 -10.94
CA PRO A 39 15.02 -7.83 -9.51
C PRO A 39 16.09 -7.05 -8.74
N ILE A 40 15.66 -6.21 -7.80
CA ILE A 40 16.53 -5.40 -6.95
C ILE A 40 16.32 -5.84 -5.50
N ILE A 41 17.42 -6.11 -4.80
CA ILE A 41 17.42 -6.39 -3.36
C ILE A 41 17.56 -5.05 -2.65
N THR A 42 16.65 -4.77 -1.72
CA THR A 42 16.62 -3.51 -0.98
C THR A 42 17.10 -3.70 0.45
N SER A 43 17.59 -2.63 1.09
CA SER A 43 17.97 -2.65 2.51
C SER A 43 16.80 -3.13 3.41
N GLY A 44 15.57 -2.78 3.04
CA GLY A 44 14.37 -3.21 3.74
C GLY A 44 14.08 -4.72 3.65
N ASP A 45 14.55 -5.40 2.59
CA ASP A 45 14.41 -6.86 2.44
C ASP A 45 15.35 -7.63 3.37
N LEU A 46 16.53 -7.07 3.62
CA LEU A 46 17.57 -7.65 4.48
C LEU A 46 17.19 -7.55 5.97
N ILE A 47 16.46 -6.51 6.38
CA ILE A 47 16.12 -6.26 7.79
C ILE A 47 14.69 -6.74 8.11
N GLN A 48 14.58 -7.94 8.70
CA GLN A 48 13.29 -8.57 9.01
C GLN A 48 12.96 -8.66 10.51
N ASN A 49 13.87 -8.29 11.40
CA ASN A 49 13.72 -8.45 12.85
C ASN A 49 13.28 -7.19 13.61
N LYS A 50 13.18 -6.03 12.94
CA LYS A 50 12.76 -4.76 13.55
C LYS A 50 11.54 -4.16 12.83
N PRO A 51 10.72 -3.35 13.53
CA PRO A 51 9.73 -2.50 12.90
C PRO A 51 10.37 -1.55 11.88
N LEU A 52 9.68 -1.28 10.75
CA LEU A 52 10.20 -0.40 9.70
C LEU A 52 10.53 1.00 10.20
N TYR A 53 9.70 1.55 11.08
CA TYR A 53 9.89 2.91 11.59
C TYR A 53 11.18 3.05 12.40
N ASP A 54 11.71 1.98 12.99
CA ASP A 54 12.96 1.98 13.76
C ASP A 54 14.23 1.95 12.89
N ILE A 55 14.11 1.67 11.59
CA ILE A 55 15.25 1.43 10.70
C ILE A 55 15.31 2.41 9.51
N GLY A 56 14.43 3.40 9.44
CA GLY A 56 14.38 4.38 8.33
C GLY A 56 13.07 4.37 7.53
N GLY A 57 12.11 3.51 7.90
CA GLY A 57 10.77 3.48 7.33
C GLY A 57 10.65 2.77 5.98
N LYS A 58 9.53 3.01 5.30
CA LYS A 58 9.21 2.42 3.99
C LYS A 58 10.19 2.83 2.89
N ALA A 59 10.86 3.98 3.04
CA ALA A 59 11.86 4.45 2.08
C ALA A 59 13.00 3.44 1.86
N LEU A 60 13.28 2.56 2.82
CA LEU A 60 14.27 1.48 2.68
C LEU A 60 13.92 0.42 1.62
N PHE A 61 12.68 0.37 1.15
CA PHE A 61 12.28 -0.52 0.05
C PHE A 61 12.32 0.15 -1.32
N LEU A 62 12.53 1.47 -1.36
CA LEU A 62 12.48 2.24 -2.60
C LEU A 62 13.84 2.77 -3.00
N LYS A 63 14.68 3.15 -2.04
CA LYS A 63 15.96 3.85 -2.30
C LYS A 63 16.79 3.21 -3.41
N GLU A 64 17.02 1.89 -3.37
CA GLU A 64 17.84 1.20 -4.38
C GLU A 64 17.15 1.12 -5.76
N ILE A 65 15.82 1.06 -5.78
CA ILE A 65 15.03 1.02 -7.02
C ILE A 65 14.95 2.42 -7.65
N GLU A 66 14.65 3.44 -6.85
CA GLU A 66 14.66 4.85 -7.26
C GLU A 66 16.05 5.25 -7.77
N GLN A 67 17.13 4.83 -7.09
CA GLN A 67 18.49 5.05 -7.59
C GLN A 67 18.75 4.33 -8.92
N ALA A 68 18.23 3.12 -9.11
CA ALA A 68 18.35 2.42 -10.38
C ALA A 68 17.58 3.12 -11.52
N LEU A 69 16.43 3.75 -11.22
CA LEU A 69 15.74 4.63 -12.17
C LEU A 69 16.60 5.85 -12.51
N LEU A 70 17.14 6.54 -11.52
CA LEU A 70 17.96 7.75 -11.71
C LEU A 70 19.26 7.44 -12.47
N ASP A 71 19.91 6.32 -12.16
CA ASP A 71 21.12 5.82 -12.83
C ASP A 71 20.83 5.25 -14.23
N LYS A 72 19.55 5.24 -14.67
CA LYS A 72 19.11 4.64 -15.95
C LYS A 72 19.52 3.16 -16.08
N LYS A 73 19.59 2.44 -14.97
CA LYS A 73 19.80 0.97 -14.92
C LYS A 73 18.51 0.19 -15.18
N ILE A 74 17.38 0.83 -14.91
CA ILE A 74 16.03 0.37 -15.24
C ILE A 74 15.26 1.50 -15.91
N ASP A 75 14.27 1.14 -16.73
CA ASP A 75 13.50 2.10 -17.51
C ASP A 75 12.23 2.53 -16.77
N LEU A 76 11.55 1.59 -16.11
CA LEU A 76 10.45 1.83 -15.19
C LEU A 76 10.56 0.92 -13.95
N ALA A 77 9.88 1.28 -12.86
CA ALA A 77 9.81 0.48 -11.65
C ALA A 77 8.37 0.16 -11.25
N VAL A 78 8.15 -1.03 -10.68
CA VAL A 78 6.82 -1.49 -10.24
C VAL A 78 6.77 -1.65 -8.73
N HIS A 79 5.80 -0.98 -8.10
CA HIS A 79 5.63 -0.94 -6.65
C HIS A 79 4.20 -1.26 -6.22
N SER A 80 4.04 -1.73 -4.98
CA SER A 80 2.76 -1.57 -4.29
C SER A 80 2.63 -0.11 -3.85
N LEU A 81 1.59 0.60 -4.28
CA LEU A 81 1.46 2.05 -4.03
C LEU A 81 1.50 2.43 -2.55
N LYS A 82 0.95 1.55 -1.69
CA LYS A 82 0.98 1.72 -0.23
C LYS A 82 2.38 1.79 0.37
N ASP A 83 3.40 1.30 -0.34
CA ASP A 83 4.78 1.32 0.12
C ASP A 83 5.52 2.58 -0.33
N ILE A 84 5.00 3.31 -1.33
CA ILE A 84 5.56 4.60 -1.76
C ILE A 84 5.26 5.67 -0.70
N PRO A 85 6.25 6.45 -0.23
CA PRO A 85 6.06 7.57 0.70
C PRO A 85 5.30 8.73 0.06
N GLY A 86 4.78 9.66 0.87
CA GLY A 86 3.99 10.80 0.39
C GLY A 86 4.77 11.66 -0.62
N ARG A 87 6.06 11.90 -0.35
CA ARG A 87 6.99 12.57 -1.26
C ARG A 87 7.88 11.54 -1.95
N ILE A 88 8.08 11.71 -3.24
CA ILE A 88 9.03 10.96 -4.07
C ILE A 88 10.11 11.94 -4.59
N PRO A 89 11.28 11.44 -5.05
CA PRO A 89 12.30 12.30 -5.64
C PRO A 89 11.75 13.20 -6.76
N VAL A 90 12.22 14.44 -6.87
CA VAL A 90 11.68 15.45 -7.81
C VAL A 90 11.79 15.06 -9.28
N ASP A 91 12.76 14.20 -9.59
CA ASP A 91 13.05 13.69 -10.93
C ASP A 91 12.29 12.39 -11.25
N LEU A 92 11.49 11.88 -10.31
CA LEU A 92 10.66 10.69 -10.49
C LEU A 92 9.17 11.02 -10.40
N VAL A 93 8.34 10.14 -10.94
CA VAL A 93 6.88 10.30 -10.94
C VAL A 93 6.17 8.95 -11.01
N ILE A 94 5.04 8.84 -10.31
CA ILE A 94 4.08 7.76 -10.52
C ILE A 94 3.30 8.08 -11.80
N ALA A 95 3.68 7.48 -12.93
CA ALA A 95 3.11 7.77 -14.24
C ALA A 95 1.90 6.89 -14.59
N ALA A 96 1.76 5.74 -13.96
CA ALA A 96 0.59 4.88 -14.13
C ALA A 96 0.27 4.09 -12.87
N VAL A 97 -0.99 3.70 -12.75
CA VAL A 97 -1.44 2.68 -11.80
C VAL A 97 -2.35 1.67 -12.50
N LEU A 98 -2.32 0.43 -12.04
CA LEU A 98 -3.32 -0.56 -12.45
C LEU A 98 -4.61 -0.38 -11.66
N GLU A 99 -5.68 -1.01 -12.13
CA GLU A 99 -6.96 -1.06 -11.42
C GLU A 99 -6.78 -1.51 -9.96
N ARG A 100 -7.41 -0.78 -9.04
CA ARG A 100 -7.34 -1.06 -7.61
C ARG A 100 -8.04 -2.38 -7.29
N GLU A 101 -7.29 -3.31 -6.72
CA GLU A 101 -7.86 -4.50 -6.09
C GLU A 101 -8.55 -4.13 -4.78
N ASP A 102 -9.50 -4.96 -4.30
CA ASP A 102 -10.20 -4.76 -3.04
C ASP A 102 -9.20 -4.38 -1.90
N PRO A 103 -9.33 -3.16 -1.35
CA PRO A 103 -8.37 -2.57 -0.44
C PRO A 103 -8.55 -3.03 1.00
N ARG A 104 -9.53 -3.90 1.31
CA ARG A 104 -9.78 -4.37 2.68
C ARG A 104 -8.58 -5.08 3.29
N ASP A 105 -8.50 -4.95 4.61
CA ASP A 105 -7.67 -5.83 5.43
C ASP A 105 -8.42 -7.15 5.68
N VAL A 106 -7.65 -8.20 5.97
CA VAL A 106 -8.13 -9.56 6.22
C VAL A 106 -7.58 -9.99 7.56
N LEU A 107 -8.46 -10.41 8.46
CA LEU A 107 -8.10 -11.18 9.63
C LEU A 107 -7.75 -12.60 9.18
N VAL A 108 -6.53 -13.02 9.47
CA VAL A 108 -6.07 -14.39 9.25
C VAL A 108 -5.98 -15.05 10.62
N CYS A 109 -6.91 -15.97 10.90
CA CYS A 109 -7.09 -16.62 12.18
C CYS A 109 -7.67 -18.02 11.98
N LEU A 110 -7.12 -19.02 12.68
CA LEU A 110 -7.55 -20.42 12.51
C LEU A 110 -8.88 -20.73 13.20
N ASN A 111 -9.12 -20.06 14.34
CA ASN A 111 -10.16 -20.48 15.28
C ASN A 111 -11.33 -19.49 15.37
N TYR A 112 -11.16 -18.26 14.87
CA TYR A 112 -12.12 -17.17 15.04
C TYR A 112 -12.31 -16.37 13.75
N LYS A 113 -13.52 -15.86 13.56
CA LYS A 113 -13.95 -15.28 12.27
C LYS A 113 -13.89 -13.75 12.21
N SER A 114 -13.68 -13.09 13.35
CA SER A 114 -13.65 -11.63 13.42
C SER A 114 -12.79 -11.15 14.58
N ILE A 115 -12.44 -9.86 14.61
CA ILE A 115 -11.67 -9.26 15.70
C ILE A 115 -12.46 -9.33 17.02
N GLU A 116 -13.79 -9.15 16.94
CA GLU A 116 -14.71 -9.18 18.07
C GLU A 116 -14.77 -10.56 18.74
N THR A 117 -14.65 -11.62 17.94
CA THR A 117 -14.78 -13.02 18.41
C THR A 117 -13.46 -13.60 18.93
N LEU A 118 -12.35 -12.86 18.87
CA LEU A 118 -11.08 -13.29 19.44
C LEU A 118 -11.16 -13.45 20.97
N PRO A 119 -10.43 -14.44 21.54
CA PRO A 119 -10.42 -14.67 22.98
C PRO A 119 -9.84 -13.46 23.72
N GLN A 120 -10.12 -13.37 25.01
CA GLN A 120 -9.60 -12.29 25.83
C GLN A 120 -8.07 -12.30 25.83
N ASN A 121 -7.45 -11.12 25.69
CA ASN A 121 -5.99 -10.94 25.64
C ASN A 121 -5.28 -11.64 24.47
N ALA A 122 -6.00 -12.06 23.41
CA ALA A 122 -5.39 -12.71 22.25
C ALA A 122 -4.26 -11.87 21.65
N VAL A 123 -3.25 -12.54 21.12
CA VAL A 123 -2.05 -11.95 20.53
C VAL A 123 -2.23 -11.83 19.01
N ILE A 124 -2.31 -10.59 18.52
CA ILE A 124 -2.31 -10.30 17.10
C ILE A 124 -0.90 -9.94 16.62
N GLY A 125 -0.43 -10.67 15.61
CA GLY A 125 0.77 -10.33 14.85
C GLY A 125 0.54 -9.15 13.92
N SER A 126 1.15 -7.99 14.20
CA SER A 126 1.16 -6.86 13.29
C SER A 126 2.33 -5.92 13.57
N SER A 127 2.99 -5.46 12.50
CA SER A 127 3.98 -4.37 12.58
C SER A 127 3.47 -3.04 12.03
N ALA A 128 2.17 -2.95 11.69
CA ALA A 128 1.59 -1.73 11.11
C ALA A 128 0.94 -0.89 12.22
N VAL A 129 1.48 0.31 12.47
CA VAL A 129 0.95 1.24 13.48
C VAL A 129 -0.52 1.62 13.22
N ARG A 130 -0.92 1.74 11.94
CA ARG A 130 -2.34 1.90 11.53
C ARG A 130 -3.23 0.79 12.09
N ARG A 131 -2.87 -0.46 11.82
CA ARG A 131 -3.66 -1.62 12.27
C ARG A 131 -3.64 -1.74 13.79
N LYS A 132 -2.50 -1.48 14.44
CA LYS A 132 -2.40 -1.42 15.91
C LYS A 132 -3.41 -0.44 16.50
N ALA A 133 -3.48 0.79 15.96
CA ALA A 133 -4.41 1.81 16.42
C ALA A 133 -5.87 1.36 16.29
N PHE A 134 -6.28 0.83 15.14
CA PHE A 134 -7.64 0.32 14.95
C PHE A 134 -7.96 -0.87 15.86
N ILE A 135 -7.07 -1.85 15.96
CA ILE A 135 -7.29 -3.01 16.85
C ILE A 135 -7.47 -2.54 18.30
N LYS A 136 -6.60 -1.66 18.79
CA LYS A 136 -6.68 -1.16 20.17
C LYS A 136 -7.92 -0.31 20.41
N LYS A 137 -8.44 0.40 19.40
CA LYS A 137 -9.75 1.07 19.47
C LYS A 137 -10.91 0.07 19.56
N ILE A 138 -10.88 -1.02 18.78
CA ILE A 138 -11.97 -2.02 18.73
C ILE A 138 -11.97 -2.90 19.98
N ARG A 139 -10.80 -3.40 20.39
CA ARG A 139 -10.60 -4.32 21.52
C ARG A 139 -9.31 -3.96 22.27
N PRO A 140 -9.38 -3.06 23.29
CA PRO A 140 -8.21 -2.59 24.04
C PRO A 140 -7.40 -3.70 24.73
N ASP A 141 -8.02 -4.83 25.07
CA ASP A 141 -7.40 -5.98 25.73
C ASP A 141 -6.43 -6.77 24.84
N LEU A 142 -6.57 -6.70 23.51
CA LEU A 142 -5.77 -7.51 22.60
C LEU A 142 -4.30 -7.09 22.58
N ASN A 143 -3.41 -8.08 22.61
CA ASN A 143 -1.97 -7.86 22.61
C ASN A 143 -1.44 -7.77 21.18
N ILE A 144 -0.56 -6.80 20.90
CA ILE A 144 0.05 -6.67 19.57
C ILE A 144 1.51 -7.06 19.64
N LYS A 145 1.88 -8.11 18.90
CA LYS A 145 3.27 -8.55 18.76
C LYS A 145 3.83 -8.10 17.42
N VAL A 146 5.07 -7.59 17.43
CA VAL A 146 5.80 -7.25 16.21
C VAL A 146 5.89 -8.48 15.33
N PHE A 147 5.37 -8.37 14.11
CA PHE A 147 5.20 -9.50 13.20
C PHE A 147 5.62 -9.09 11.79
N ARG A 148 6.81 -9.54 11.41
CA ARG A 148 7.53 -9.18 10.18
C ARG A 148 7.73 -10.40 9.28
N GLY A 149 8.19 -10.12 8.06
CA GLY A 149 8.35 -11.08 6.98
C GLY A 149 7.32 -10.86 5.86
N ASN A 150 7.44 -11.65 4.79
CA ASN A 150 6.51 -11.70 3.68
C ASN A 150 5.21 -12.44 4.06
N VAL A 151 4.19 -12.36 3.20
CA VAL A 151 2.86 -12.94 3.44
C VAL A 151 2.95 -14.43 3.80
N ASP A 152 3.69 -15.20 3.02
CA ASP A 152 3.93 -16.63 3.21
C ASP A 152 4.59 -16.94 4.56
N SER A 153 5.66 -16.21 4.91
CA SER A 153 6.36 -16.40 6.19
C SER A 153 5.48 -16.05 7.39
N ARG A 154 4.61 -15.04 7.25
CA ARG A 154 3.66 -14.64 8.30
C ARG A 154 2.54 -15.65 8.47
N ILE A 155 2.01 -16.20 7.38
CA ILE A 155 1.04 -17.29 7.44
C ILE A 155 1.68 -18.51 8.12
N LYS A 156 2.92 -18.89 7.77
CA LYS A 156 3.63 -20.00 8.42
C LYS A 156 3.77 -19.77 9.94
N LYS A 157 4.23 -18.59 10.36
CA LYS A 157 4.35 -18.22 11.78
C LYS A 157 3.01 -18.25 12.54
N LEU A 158 1.92 -17.85 11.89
CA LEU A 158 0.56 -17.99 12.42
C LEU A 158 0.22 -19.49 12.61
N MET A 159 0.46 -20.31 11.59
CA MET A 159 0.16 -21.76 11.63
C MET A 159 0.97 -22.50 12.71
N THR A 160 2.15 -22.02 13.06
CA THR A 160 2.97 -22.56 14.15
C THR A 160 2.58 -22.03 15.53
N GLY A 161 1.53 -21.23 15.64
CA GLY A 161 1.03 -20.70 16.92
C GLY A 161 1.87 -19.57 17.52
N GLU A 162 2.67 -18.85 16.73
CA GLU A 162 3.46 -17.72 17.26
C GLU A 162 2.58 -16.55 17.71
N VAL A 163 1.38 -16.44 17.12
CA VAL A 163 0.33 -15.46 17.39
C VAL A 163 -1.04 -16.13 17.19
N ASP A 164 -2.09 -15.63 17.82
CA ASP A 164 -3.46 -16.15 17.67
C ASP A 164 -4.08 -15.73 16.33
N ALA A 165 -3.72 -14.53 15.85
CA ALA A 165 -4.17 -14.00 14.57
C ALA A 165 -3.13 -13.06 13.96
N THR A 166 -3.22 -12.80 12.66
CA THR A 166 -2.50 -11.69 12.00
C THR A 166 -3.46 -10.95 11.07
N ILE A 167 -3.14 -9.70 10.73
CA ILE A 167 -3.89 -8.95 9.72
C ILE A 167 -3.03 -8.75 8.48
N LEU A 168 -3.56 -9.08 7.30
CA LEU A 168 -2.90 -8.94 6.00
C LEU A 168 -3.82 -8.20 5.02
N SER A 169 -3.29 -7.64 3.93
CA SER A 169 -4.12 -6.99 2.92
C SER A 169 -4.73 -8.04 1.99
N TYR A 170 -6.02 -7.93 1.68
CA TYR A 170 -6.70 -8.86 0.76
C TYR A 170 -5.97 -8.96 -0.59
N ALA A 171 -5.64 -7.81 -1.20
CA ALA A 171 -4.91 -7.77 -2.48
C ALA A 171 -3.61 -8.61 -2.48
N GLY A 172 -2.85 -8.55 -1.39
CA GLY A 172 -1.61 -9.34 -1.25
C GLY A 172 -1.89 -10.84 -1.15
N LEU A 173 -2.92 -11.24 -0.41
CA LEU A 173 -3.34 -12.63 -0.29
C LEU A 173 -3.87 -13.18 -1.62
N LYS A 174 -4.73 -12.43 -2.31
CA LYS A 174 -5.31 -12.82 -3.61
C LYS A 174 -4.23 -13.01 -4.66
N ARG A 175 -3.31 -12.05 -4.82
CA ARG A 175 -2.21 -12.12 -5.80
C ARG A 175 -1.29 -13.33 -5.59
N LEU A 176 -1.10 -13.73 -4.34
CA LEU A 176 -0.30 -14.91 -3.98
C LEU A 176 -1.09 -16.22 -3.95
N ASN A 177 -2.37 -16.20 -4.34
CA ASN A 177 -3.28 -17.34 -4.18
C ASN A 177 -3.31 -17.92 -2.75
N ALA A 178 -3.17 -17.05 -1.75
CA ALA A 178 -3.06 -17.40 -0.34
C ALA A 178 -4.33 -17.05 0.46
N PHE A 179 -5.38 -16.53 -0.19
CA PHE A 179 -6.66 -16.29 0.46
C PHE A 179 -7.44 -17.60 0.63
N ASN A 180 -7.68 -18.02 1.87
CA ASN A 180 -8.39 -19.26 2.17
C ASN A 180 -9.60 -18.97 3.07
N LYS A 181 -10.81 -19.21 2.57
CA LYS A 181 -12.08 -18.94 3.29
C LYS A 181 -12.21 -19.66 4.64
N LYS A 182 -11.41 -20.71 4.91
CA LYS A 182 -11.40 -21.40 6.19
C LYS A 182 -10.82 -20.55 7.33
N TYR A 183 -9.87 -19.66 7.03
CA TYR A 183 -9.13 -18.90 8.04
C TYR A 183 -8.85 -17.43 7.65
N CYS A 184 -9.28 -16.98 6.47
CA CYS A 184 -9.18 -15.59 6.01
C CYS A 184 -10.57 -14.95 6.02
N HIS A 185 -10.73 -13.90 6.82
CA HIS A 185 -11.98 -13.17 6.99
C HIS A 185 -11.78 -11.69 6.67
N LEU A 186 -12.58 -11.16 5.74
CA LEU A 186 -12.53 -9.75 5.36
C LEU A 186 -12.95 -8.88 6.55
N ILE A 187 -12.23 -7.78 6.73
CA ILE A 187 -12.54 -6.75 7.73
C ILE A 187 -13.18 -5.58 6.99
N GLU A 188 -14.33 -5.13 7.47
CA GLU A 188 -15.07 -4.04 6.83
C GLU A 188 -14.37 -2.69 6.99
N TYR A 189 -14.57 -1.79 6.02
CA TYR A 189 -13.94 -0.46 6.02
C TYR A 189 -14.25 0.36 7.27
N SER A 190 -15.47 0.19 7.81
CA SER A 190 -15.92 0.84 9.04
C SER A 190 -15.15 0.38 10.29
N GLN A 191 -14.60 -0.84 10.28
CA GLN A 191 -13.75 -1.33 11.36
C GLN A 191 -12.30 -0.89 11.16
N ILE A 192 -11.76 -1.09 9.95
CA ILE A 192 -10.37 -0.75 9.62
C ILE A 192 -10.31 -0.06 8.27
N LEU A 193 -10.09 1.24 8.30
CA LEU A 193 -9.87 2.03 7.08
C LEU A 193 -8.54 1.60 6.42
N PRO A 194 -8.52 1.32 5.10
CA PRO A 194 -7.30 0.98 4.37
C PRO A 194 -6.20 2.04 4.51
N CYS A 195 -4.93 1.64 4.36
CA CYS A 195 -3.87 2.64 4.14
C CYS A 195 -3.94 3.20 2.73
N VAL A 196 -3.39 4.41 2.58
CA VAL A 196 -3.21 5.12 1.30
C VAL A 196 -2.69 4.17 0.23
N GLY A 197 -3.40 4.07 -0.89
CA GLY A 197 -3.04 3.24 -2.04
C GLY A 197 -3.05 1.74 -1.79
N GLN A 198 -3.65 1.24 -0.70
CA GLN A 198 -3.79 -0.21 -0.49
C GLN A 198 -4.58 -0.82 -1.65
N GLY A 199 -4.08 -1.94 -2.19
CA GLY A 199 -4.66 -2.61 -3.35
C GLY A 199 -4.13 -2.13 -4.71
N VAL A 200 -3.43 -0.99 -4.78
CA VAL A 200 -2.97 -0.41 -6.05
C VAL A 200 -1.53 -0.85 -6.37
N ILE A 201 -1.30 -1.22 -7.63
CA ILE A 201 0.04 -1.41 -8.21
C ILE A 201 0.38 -0.12 -8.97
N ALA A 202 1.55 0.43 -8.71
CA ALA A 202 2.01 1.69 -9.28
C ALA A 202 3.26 1.48 -10.14
N VAL A 203 3.36 2.27 -11.20
CA VAL A 203 4.52 2.35 -12.09
C VAL A 203 5.19 3.71 -11.89
N GLU A 204 6.44 3.67 -11.46
CA GLU A 204 7.29 4.83 -11.28
C GLU A 204 8.32 4.93 -12.41
N ILE A 205 8.53 6.14 -12.92
CA ILE A 205 9.46 6.43 -14.01
C ILE A 205 10.21 7.72 -13.73
N ARG A 206 11.25 8.01 -14.53
CA ARG A 206 11.85 9.34 -14.57
C ARG A 206 10.89 10.33 -15.21
N LYS A 207 10.81 11.53 -14.63
CA LYS A 207 9.92 12.61 -15.04
C LYS A 207 10.26 13.19 -16.43
N ASP A 208 11.48 13.01 -16.92
CA ASP A 208 11.92 13.45 -18.25
C ASP A 208 11.79 12.36 -19.33
N ASP A 209 11.35 11.15 -18.97
CA ASP A 209 11.30 10.01 -19.88
C ASP A 209 10.00 9.93 -20.68
N ASN A 210 9.91 10.74 -21.73
CA ASN A 210 8.75 10.78 -22.64
C ASN A 210 8.41 9.41 -23.26
N ALA A 211 9.42 8.57 -23.49
CA ALA A 211 9.25 7.23 -24.02
C ALA A 211 8.48 6.33 -23.03
N MET A 212 8.87 6.35 -21.76
CA MET A 212 8.16 5.62 -20.71
C MET A 212 6.79 6.23 -20.40
N PHE A 213 6.63 7.55 -20.48
CA PHE A 213 5.32 8.20 -20.35
C PHE A 213 4.32 7.69 -21.37
N ASN A 214 4.72 7.52 -22.63
CA ASN A 214 3.83 7.00 -23.68
C ASN A 214 3.32 5.59 -23.36
N ILE A 215 4.20 4.71 -22.84
CA ILE A 215 3.81 3.36 -22.41
C ILE A 215 2.89 3.45 -21.19
N CYS A 216 3.27 4.23 -20.17
CA CYS A 216 2.50 4.41 -18.94
C CYS A 216 1.11 4.94 -19.21
N ASN A 217 0.96 5.90 -20.13
CA ASN A 217 -0.33 6.48 -20.48
C ASN A 217 -1.33 5.43 -21.03
N GLN A 218 -0.86 4.43 -21.77
CA GLN A 218 -1.74 3.37 -22.29
C GLN A 218 -2.21 2.39 -21.21
N ILE A 219 -1.36 2.10 -20.23
CA ILE A 219 -1.66 1.11 -19.17
C ILE A 219 -2.27 1.74 -17.91
N ASN A 220 -2.35 3.08 -17.85
CA ASN A 220 -2.84 3.78 -16.69
C ASN A 220 -4.35 3.62 -16.54
N HIS A 221 -4.79 3.00 -15.45
CA HIS A 221 -6.20 2.94 -15.11
C HIS A 221 -6.65 4.28 -14.50
N ILE A 222 -7.10 5.18 -15.38
CA ILE A 222 -7.51 6.55 -15.04
C ILE A 222 -8.44 6.59 -13.82
N PRO A 223 -9.50 5.75 -13.70
CA PRO A 223 -10.37 5.82 -12.54
C PRO A 223 -9.64 5.57 -11.20
N THR A 224 -8.72 4.60 -11.17
CA THR A 224 -7.90 4.39 -9.96
C THR A 224 -6.91 5.52 -9.75
N PHE A 225 -6.30 6.03 -10.82
CA PHE A 225 -5.34 7.14 -10.75
C PHE A 225 -5.97 8.40 -10.12
N GLU A 226 -7.22 8.70 -10.45
CA GLU A 226 -7.95 9.82 -9.87
C GLU A 226 -8.29 9.59 -8.39
N LEU A 227 -8.75 8.39 -8.01
CA LEU A 227 -9.07 8.06 -6.62
C LEU A 227 -7.87 8.14 -5.68
N ILE A 228 -6.66 7.84 -6.14
CA ILE A 228 -5.48 7.89 -5.27
C ILE A 228 -4.95 9.31 -5.03
N LYS A 229 -5.33 10.31 -5.85
CA LYS A 229 -4.84 11.70 -5.71
C LYS A 229 -5.09 12.30 -4.31
N PRO A 230 -6.32 12.31 -3.76
CA PRO A 230 -6.58 12.78 -2.39
C PRO A 230 -5.81 11.95 -1.35
N GLU A 231 -5.79 10.62 -1.48
CA GLU A 231 -5.10 9.74 -0.54
C GLU A 231 -3.59 10.06 -0.46
N ARG A 232 -2.96 10.25 -1.63
CA ARG A 232 -1.55 10.60 -1.76
C ARG A 232 -1.27 12.00 -1.24
N ALA A 233 -2.10 12.98 -1.58
CA ALA A 233 -1.95 14.35 -1.12
C ALA A 233 -2.06 14.47 0.39
N PHE A 234 -2.99 13.71 1.00
CA PHE A 234 -3.12 13.59 2.44
C PHE A 234 -1.83 13.04 3.07
N LEU A 235 -1.31 11.92 2.55
CA LEU A 235 -0.06 11.32 3.04
C LEU A 235 1.15 12.26 2.91
N GLU A 236 1.25 12.99 1.79
CA GLU A 236 2.32 13.94 1.50
C GLU A 236 2.32 15.13 2.47
N HIS A 237 1.14 15.67 2.79
CA HIS A 237 1.00 16.89 3.59
C HIS A 237 0.99 16.65 5.11
N LEU A 238 0.73 15.41 5.55
CA LEU A 238 0.96 15.03 6.94
C LEU A 238 2.45 14.91 7.28
N ASP A 239 3.34 15.00 6.28
CA ASP A 239 4.79 14.70 6.37
C ASP A 239 5.06 13.42 7.15
N ALA A 240 4.16 12.46 6.99
CA ALA A 240 4.05 11.37 7.92
C ALA A 240 5.09 10.31 7.63
N ASN A 241 5.88 10.01 8.66
CA ASN A 241 6.75 8.85 8.65
C ASN A 241 5.99 7.59 9.11
N CYS A 242 6.68 6.45 9.12
CA CYS A 242 6.09 5.14 9.41
C CYS A 242 5.57 4.96 10.84
N SER A 243 5.77 5.95 11.73
CA SER A 243 5.26 5.94 13.10
C SER A 243 3.85 6.54 13.25
N THR A 244 3.31 7.18 12.20
CA THR A 244 1.96 7.79 12.25
C THR A 244 0.89 6.84 11.69
N PRO A 245 -0.13 6.45 12.50
CA PRO A 245 -1.29 5.70 12.03
C PRO A 245 -2.10 6.53 11.01
N ILE A 246 -2.04 6.16 9.72
CA ILE A 246 -2.71 6.89 8.65
C ILE A 246 -3.50 5.95 7.75
N GLY A 247 -4.78 6.24 7.58
CA GLY A 247 -5.66 5.60 6.60
C GLY A 247 -6.23 6.64 5.63
N ALA A 248 -6.45 6.23 4.39
CA ALA A 248 -7.22 7.00 3.43
C ALA A 248 -7.83 6.04 2.40
N TYR A 249 -9.09 6.25 2.06
CA TYR A 249 -9.76 5.48 1.03
C TYR A 249 -10.76 6.34 0.27
N SER A 250 -10.57 6.44 -1.04
CA SER A 250 -11.43 7.19 -1.95
C SER A 250 -12.27 6.28 -2.83
N GLN A 251 -13.52 6.68 -3.04
CA GLN A 251 -14.50 6.00 -3.89
C GLN A 251 -15.26 7.01 -4.74
N TYR A 252 -15.65 6.62 -5.94
CA TYR A 252 -16.61 7.39 -6.73
C TYR A 252 -17.98 7.36 -6.06
N LEU A 253 -18.57 8.53 -5.88
CA LEU A 253 -20.00 8.66 -5.52
C LEU A 253 -20.86 8.72 -6.77
N ASP A 254 -20.38 9.45 -7.78
CA ASP A 254 -20.99 9.60 -9.09
C ASP A 254 -19.90 9.89 -10.14
N ALA A 255 -20.29 10.30 -11.35
CA ALA A 255 -19.35 10.57 -12.45
C ALA A 255 -18.39 11.75 -12.21
N TYR A 256 -18.73 12.66 -11.30
CA TYR A 256 -17.99 13.91 -11.06
C TYR A 256 -17.44 14.01 -9.64
N ASN A 257 -18.02 13.30 -8.69
CA ASN A 257 -17.70 13.42 -7.27
C ASN A 257 -17.10 12.14 -6.70
N ILE A 258 -16.11 12.33 -5.83
CA ILE A 258 -15.52 11.26 -5.04
C ILE A 258 -15.76 11.53 -3.56
N GLN A 259 -16.01 10.48 -2.79
CA GLN A 259 -15.92 10.52 -1.33
C GLN A 259 -14.56 9.99 -0.92
N THR A 260 -13.88 10.70 -0.01
CA THR A 260 -12.67 10.19 0.63
C THR A 260 -12.83 10.17 2.13
N ASP A 261 -12.63 9.00 2.72
CA ASP A 261 -12.51 8.83 4.15
C ASP A 261 -11.03 8.89 4.53
N PHE A 262 -10.68 9.75 5.48
CA PHE A 262 -9.35 9.94 6.02
C PHE A 262 -9.30 9.53 7.48
N MET A 263 -8.17 8.98 7.91
CA MET A 263 -7.89 8.64 9.30
C MET A 263 -6.48 9.08 9.68
N LEU A 264 -6.38 9.74 10.83
CA LEU A 264 -5.13 10.13 11.48
C LEU A 264 -5.19 9.73 12.95
N GLY A 265 -4.27 8.86 13.39
CA GLY A 265 -4.15 8.45 14.78
C GLY A 265 -2.86 8.91 15.46
N LYS A 266 -2.81 8.72 16.78
CA LYS A 266 -1.58 8.83 17.59
C LYS A 266 -0.95 7.45 17.84
N LEU A 267 0.36 7.41 18.02
CA LEU A 267 1.12 6.16 18.19
C LEU A 267 0.73 5.39 19.48
N ASP A 268 0.37 6.11 20.53
CA ASP A 268 -0.15 5.58 21.80
C ASP A 268 -1.58 5.01 21.67
N CYS A 269 -2.21 5.17 20.49
CA CYS A 269 -3.56 4.70 20.18
C CYS A 269 -4.67 5.36 21.01
N ASN A 270 -4.39 6.45 21.74
CA ASN A 270 -5.40 7.11 22.60
C ASN A 270 -6.40 7.97 21.81
N LYS A 271 -6.06 8.33 20.57
CA LYS A 271 -6.86 9.23 19.73
C LYS A 271 -6.75 8.82 18.27
N ILE A 272 -7.90 8.74 17.62
CA ILE A 272 -8.03 8.54 16.18
C ILE A 272 -9.08 9.52 15.67
N ILE A 273 -8.67 10.38 14.76
CA ILE A 273 -9.51 11.37 14.09
C ILE A 273 -9.91 10.79 12.74
N PHE A 274 -11.17 10.96 12.38
CA PHE A 274 -11.72 10.59 11.07
C PHE A 274 -12.27 11.85 10.41
N GLN A 275 -12.12 11.94 9.10
CA GLN A 275 -12.70 13.01 8.29
C GLN A 275 -13.21 12.40 6.99
N THR A 276 -14.46 12.66 6.64
CA THR A 276 -15.02 12.30 5.34
C THR A 276 -15.21 13.57 4.54
N GLU A 277 -14.71 13.59 3.31
CA GLU A 277 -14.86 14.72 2.41
C GLU A 277 -15.45 14.24 1.08
N ILE A 278 -16.38 15.03 0.53
CA ILE A 278 -16.90 14.86 -0.82
C ILE A 278 -16.35 16.00 -1.66
N THR A 279 -15.76 15.69 -2.80
CA THR A 279 -15.15 16.69 -3.68
C THR A 279 -15.36 16.32 -5.13
N ASN A 280 -15.34 17.34 -6.00
CA ASN A 280 -15.21 17.10 -7.43
C ASN A 280 -13.87 16.40 -7.72
N ILE A 281 -13.88 15.48 -8.68
CA ILE A 281 -12.69 14.73 -9.11
C ILE A 281 -11.53 15.64 -9.52
N ASN A 282 -11.83 16.77 -10.16
CA ASN A 282 -10.82 17.70 -10.67
C ASN A 282 -10.08 18.45 -9.54
N THR A 283 -10.70 18.61 -8.37
CA THR A 283 -10.12 19.26 -7.19
C THR A 283 -9.74 18.26 -6.10
N SER A 284 -9.76 16.96 -6.42
CA SER A 284 -9.58 15.88 -5.44
C SER A 284 -8.26 15.94 -4.69
N ARG A 285 -7.17 16.38 -5.32
CA ARG A 285 -5.88 16.58 -4.64
C ARG A 285 -6.00 17.59 -3.49
N GLU A 286 -6.70 18.70 -3.70
CA GLU A 286 -6.85 19.79 -2.71
C GLU A 286 -7.61 19.32 -1.48
N CYS A 287 -8.59 18.43 -1.66
CA CYS A 287 -9.32 17.79 -0.58
C CYS A 287 -8.38 17.04 0.40
N GLY A 288 -7.43 16.24 -0.12
CA GLY A 288 -6.44 15.57 0.72
C GLY A 288 -5.53 16.53 1.50
N ILE A 289 -5.15 17.65 0.88
CA ILE A 289 -4.36 18.71 1.52
C ILE A 289 -5.14 19.38 2.66
N LYS A 290 -6.40 19.73 2.39
CA LYS A 290 -7.31 20.34 3.36
C LYS A 290 -7.53 19.41 4.56
N ALA A 291 -7.83 18.13 4.31
CA ALA A 291 -8.00 17.14 5.35
C ALA A 291 -6.75 16.99 6.23
N ALA A 292 -5.54 16.95 5.63
CA ALA A 292 -4.29 16.88 6.39
C ALA A 292 -4.14 18.08 7.33
N LYS A 293 -4.33 19.31 6.83
CA LYS A 293 -4.24 20.54 7.65
C LYS A 293 -5.26 20.56 8.78
N MET A 294 -6.52 20.21 8.48
CA MET A 294 -7.61 20.18 9.47
C MET A 294 -7.37 19.14 10.56
N MET A 295 -6.91 17.93 10.19
CA MET A 295 -6.69 16.85 11.15
C MET A 295 -5.42 17.07 11.99
N LEU A 296 -4.38 17.72 11.45
CA LEU A 296 -3.22 18.15 12.23
C LEU A 296 -3.58 19.22 13.27
N ALA A 297 -4.44 20.18 12.91
CA ALA A 297 -4.91 21.21 13.84
C ALA A 297 -5.78 20.65 15.00
N GLN A 298 -6.30 19.43 14.84
CA GLN A 298 -7.10 18.74 15.85
C GLN A 298 -6.28 17.85 16.79
N GLN A 299 -4.98 17.62 16.54
CA GLN A 299 -4.18 16.65 17.31
C GLN A 299 -4.00 17.03 18.77
#